data_AF-A0A497PAF2-F1
#
_entry.id   AF-A0A497PAF2-F1
#
_cell.length_a   1.000
_cell.length_b   1.000
_cell.length_c   1.000
_cell.angle_alpha   90.00
_cell.angle_beta   90.00
_cell.angle_gamma   90.00
#
_symmetry.space_group_name_H-M   'P 1'
#
loop_
_entity.id
_entity.type
_entity.pdbx_description
1 polymer ?
#
loop_
_entity_poly.entity_id
_entity_poly.type
_entity_poly.pdbx_seq_one_letter_code
_entity_poly.pdbx_strand_id
1 'polypeptide(L)'
;MSTDGDMGPQDEMELLTGVSETKLHAVGMILAAIYGVASAIPISAFFGSVGVSGSIGLSICIAPLFGILLGPKRGFAYGLVAGVIQAALATVIPSAALALAVPTMVLGPSVSGLFTGLALRPWTTVAGKRIPGPSITIIYLLLVIILYEIPEYEAWWFPAVYFAAVITALLLQVKEVRFDPSAEGWKKYLQVVPFTIIGTATDFSMMTLGAVYLMGIPAPVFGFVIFPFMLGERIAAIVVSAIIASVALAAFSDLWTGTTE
;
A
#
# COMPACT_ATOMS: atom_id res chain seq x y z
N MET A 1 29.06 -27.08 -60.28
CA MET A 1 28.50 -28.05 -59.32
C MET A 1 28.67 -27.44 -57.94
N SER A 2 27.54 -27.33 -57.25
CA SER A 2 27.27 -26.60 -56.02
C SER A 2 27.95 -27.20 -54.80
N THR A 3 28.44 -26.33 -53.92
CA THR A 3 28.48 -26.59 -52.48
C THR A 3 27.79 -25.41 -51.81
N ASP A 4 26.47 -25.41 -51.92
CA ASP A 4 25.60 -24.61 -51.06
C ASP A 4 25.75 -25.19 -49.65
N GLY A 5 26.41 -24.43 -48.78
CA GLY A 5 26.43 -24.68 -47.35
C GLY A 5 25.05 -24.39 -46.81
N ASP A 6 24.29 -25.46 -46.58
CA ASP A 6 23.02 -25.48 -45.88
C ASP A 6 23.22 -24.94 -44.45
N MET A 7 23.02 -23.63 -44.29
CA MET A 7 22.87 -23.02 -42.98
C MET A 7 21.51 -23.45 -42.47
N GLY A 8 21.52 -24.43 -41.57
CA GLY A 8 20.33 -24.97 -40.92
C GLY A 8 19.42 -23.88 -40.37
N PRO A 9 18.14 -24.21 -40.15
CA PRO A 9 17.14 -23.25 -39.73
C PRO A 9 17.66 -22.48 -38.51
N GLN A 10 17.68 -21.16 -38.66
CA GLN A 10 17.94 -20.21 -37.58
C GLN A 10 17.17 -20.70 -36.35
N ASP A 11 17.86 -20.87 -35.23
CA ASP A 11 17.25 -20.91 -33.91
C ASP A 11 16.39 -19.65 -33.79
N GLU A 12 15.13 -19.76 -34.19
CA GLU A 12 14.08 -18.85 -33.77
C GLU A 12 14.07 -18.96 -32.25
N MET A 13 14.74 -18.00 -31.59
CA MET A 13 14.55 -17.77 -30.18
C MET A 13 13.06 -17.54 -29.98
N GLU A 14 12.36 -18.60 -29.58
CA GLU A 14 10.99 -18.52 -29.10
C GLU A 14 10.98 -17.48 -27.98
N LEU A 15 10.42 -16.31 -28.29
CA LEU A 15 10.05 -15.31 -27.30
C LEU A 15 8.95 -15.94 -26.46
N LEU A 16 9.39 -16.66 -25.42
CA LEU A 16 8.54 -17.28 -24.42
C LEU A 16 7.45 -16.28 -24.05
N THR A 17 6.20 -16.72 -24.21
CA THR A 17 4.95 -16.05 -23.86
C THR A 17 4.79 -15.88 -22.33
N GLY A 18 5.86 -15.49 -21.63
CA GLY A 18 5.93 -15.16 -20.21
C GLY A 18 5.82 -13.66 -19.92
N VAL A 19 5.33 -12.87 -20.88
CA VAL A 19 5.34 -11.40 -20.86
C VAL A 19 4.45 -10.82 -19.74
N SER A 20 3.38 -11.51 -19.34
CA SER A 20 2.45 -11.03 -18.30
C SER A 20 3.03 -11.15 -16.88
N GLU A 21 3.47 -12.35 -16.48
CA GLU A 21 3.93 -12.59 -15.09
C GLU A 21 5.25 -11.88 -14.80
N THR A 22 6.21 -11.95 -15.73
CA THR A 22 7.53 -11.30 -15.55
C THR A 22 7.38 -9.79 -15.38
N LYS A 23 6.54 -9.14 -16.21
CA LYS A 23 6.25 -7.71 -16.09
C LYS A 23 5.58 -7.39 -14.75
N LEU A 24 4.65 -8.21 -14.28
CA LEU A 24 4.00 -8.02 -12.97
C LEU A 24 5.00 -8.11 -11.81
N HIS A 25 5.92 -9.07 -11.87
CA HIS A 25 7.01 -9.19 -10.89
C HIS A 25 7.97 -8.00 -10.95
N ALA A 26 8.29 -7.51 -12.15
CA ALA A 26 9.10 -6.31 -12.34
C ALA A 26 8.43 -5.07 -11.74
N VAL A 27 7.14 -4.85 -12.00
CA VAL A 27 6.35 -3.76 -11.39
C VAL A 27 6.38 -3.88 -9.87
N GLY A 28 6.20 -5.09 -9.31
CA GLY A 28 6.29 -5.32 -7.87
C GLY A 28 7.64 -4.92 -7.27
N MET A 29 8.75 -5.30 -7.91
CA MET A 29 10.09 -4.91 -7.47
C MET A 29 10.35 -3.41 -7.61
N ILE A 30 9.90 -2.79 -8.70
CA ILE A 30 10.00 -1.35 -8.91
C ILE A 30 9.25 -0.61 -7.81
N LEU A 31 8.02 -1.00 -7.48
CA LEU A 31 7.25 -0.42 -6.39
C LEU A 31 7.95 -0.61 -5.04
N ALA A 32 8.54 -1.78 -4.78
CA ALA A 32 9.30 -2.04 -3.56
C ALA A 32 10.53 -1.13 -3.42
N ALA A 33 11.29 -0.97 -4.49
CA ALA A 33 12.44 -0.08 -4.54
C ALA A 33 12.02 1.39 -4.38
N ILE A 34 10.98 1.84 -5.09
CA ILE A 34 10.45 3.21 -4.99
C ILE A 34 9.94 3.47 -3.57
N TYR A 35 9.20 2.54 -2.96
CA TYR A 35 8.74 2.68 -1.56
C TYR A 35 9.93 2.86 -0.61
N GLY A 36 10.95 1.99 -0.73
CA GLY A 36 12.16 2.06 0.09
C GLY A 36 12.89 3.40 -0.07
N VAL A 37 13.13 3.85 -1.30
CA VAL A 37 13.81 5.14 -1.55
C VAL A 37 12.94 6.33 -1.12
N ALA A 38 11.63 6.29 -1.39
CA ALA A 38 10.70 7.34 -0.99
C ALA A 38 10.59 7.48 0.53
N SER A 39 10.90 6.43 1.30
CA SER A 39 10.94 6.49 2.76
C SER A 39 12.06 7.40 3.29
N ALA A 40 13.12 7.62 2.50
CA ALA A 40 14.21 8.53 2.86
C ALA A 40 13.85 10.01 2.65
N ILE A 41 12.78 10.30 1.88
CA ILE A 41 12.31 11.65 1.58
C ILE A 41 11.23 12.03 2.60
N PRO A 42 11.56 12.85 3.62
CA PRO A 42 10.57 13.26 4.61
C PRO A 42 9.53 14.17 3.95
N ILE A 43 8.25 13.83 4.10
CA ILE A 43 7.16 14.75 3.76
C ILE A 43 6.67 15.52 4.99
N SER A 44 7.00 15.04 6.17
CA SER A 44 6.75 15.72 7.43
C SER A 44 7.73 15.31 8.51
N ALA A 45 7.91 16.20 9.49
CA ALA A 45 8.65 15.91 10.69
C ALA A 45 7.68 15.39 11.77
N PHE A 46 7.90 14.15 12.21
CA PHE A 46 7.24 13.58 13.37
C PHE A 46 8.19 13.73 14.57
N PHE A 47 7.95 14.73 15.41
CA PHE A 47 8.69 14.87 16.66
C PHE A 47 8.06 13.95 17.72
N GLY A 48 8.66 12.77 17.93
CA GLY A 48 8.30 11.92 19.05
C GLY A 48 8.80 12.51 20.38
N SER A 49 8.07 12.25 21.47
CA SER A 49 8.38 12.73 22.84
C SER A 49 9.69 12.17 23.44
N VAL A 50 10.36 11.24 22.75
CA VAL A 50 11.56 10.52 23.23
C VAL A 50 12.85 10.96 22.52
N GLY A 51 12.86 12.13 21.86
CA GLY A 51 14.06 12.65 21.17
C GLY A 51 14.38 11.98 19.83
N VAL A 52 13.56 11.02 19.38
CA VAL A 52 13.63 10.47 18.03
C VAL A 52 12.84 11.39 17.10
N SER A 53 13.56 12.20 16.32
CA SER A 53 12.98 12.89 15.16
C SER A 53 12.69 11.84 14.09
N GLY A 54 11.46 11.30 14.10
CA GLY A 54 10.94 10.50 13.01
C GLY A 54 10.49 11.40 11.87
N SER A 55 10.41 10.86 10.66
CA SER A 55 9.70 11.53 9.58
C SER A 55 8.75 10.55 8.94
N ILE A 56 7.56 11.03 8.56
CA ILE A 56 6.72 10.25 7.66
C ILE A 56 7.32 10.48 6.27
N GLY A 57 7.74 9.39 5.63
CA GLY A 57 8.32 9.43 4.31
C GLY A 57 7.25 9.52 3.22
N LEU A 58 7.66 9.93 2.02
CA LEU A 58 6.84 9.90 0.80
C LEU A 58 6.37 8.47 0.45
N SER A 59 6.95 7.44 1.05
CA SER A 59 6.60 6.03 0.87
C SER A 59 5.13 5.71 1.09
N ILE A 60 4.43 6.45 1.97
CA ILE A 60 2.98 6.27 2.18
C ILE A 60 2.16 6.46 0.90
N CYS A 61 2.65 7.28 -0.05
CA CYS A 61 1.98 7.48 -1.33
C CYS A 61 2.07 6.26 -2.26
N ILE A 62 2.96 5.32 -1.96
CA ILE A 62 3.26 4.14 -2.77
C ILE A 62 2.60 2.90 -2.19
N ALA A 63 2.44 2.81 -0.87
CA ALA A 63 1.87 1.66 -0.18
C ALA A 63 0.54 1.13 -0.75
N PRO A 64 -0.45 1.97 -1.12
CA PRO A 64 -1.71 1.48 -1.69
C PRO A 64 -1.53 0.81 -3.05
N LEU A 65 -0.52 1.21 -3.83
CA LEU A 65 -0.30 0.73 -5.19
C LEU A 65 0.07 -0.76 -5.21
N PHE A 66 0.69 -1.28 -4.15
CA PHE A 66 0.93 -2.72 -4.02
C PHE A 66 -0.36 -3.52 -4.13
N GLY A 67 -1.43 -3.06 -3.48
CA GLY A 67 -2.73 -3.73 -3.55
C GLY A 67 -3.46 -3.45 -4.84
N ILE A 68 -3.50 -2.18 -5.27
CA ILE A 68 -4.25 -1.74 -6.48
C ILE A 68 -3.71 -2.41 -7.74
N LEU A 69 -2.38 -2.47 -7.89
CA LEU A 69 -1.75 -2.99 -9.09
C LEU A 69 -1.49 -4.50 -9.00
N LEU A 70 -1.05 -5.02 -7.85
CA LEU A 70 -0.61 -6.42 -7.77
C LEU A 70 -1.66 -7.36 -7.16
N GLY A 71 -2.74 -6.82 -6.57
CA GLY A 71 -3.71 -7.58 -5.80
C GLY A 71 -3.18 -8.03 -4.44
N PRO A 72 -3.96 -8.82 -3.67
CA PRO A 72 -3.71 -9.04 -2.25
C PRO A 72 -2.45 -9.86 -1.95
N LYS A 73 -2.26 -11.00 -2.64
CA LYS A 73 -1.13 -11.90 -2.36
C LYS A 73 0.21 -11.29 -2.75
N ARG A 74 0.30 -10.77 -3.97
CA ARG A 74 1.53 -10.13 -4.48
C ARG A 74 1.76 -8.79 -3.79
N GLY A 75 0.70 -8.02 -3.51
CA GLY A 75 0.78 -6.79 -2.75
C GLY A 75 1.37 -7.02 -1.35
N PHE A 76 0.94 -8.07 -0.66
CA PHE A 76 1.55 -8.48 0.62
C PHE A 76 3.03 -8.83 0.47
N ALA A 77 3.37 -9.71 -0.48
CA ALA A 77 4.74 -10.18 -0.67
C ALA A 77 5.72 -9.06 -1.05
N TYR A 78 5.35 -8.22 -2.03
CA TYR A 78 6.18 -7.10 -2.46
C TYR A 78 6.19 -5.96 -1.45
N GLY A 79 5.10 -5.75 -0.72
CA GLY A 79 5.08 -4.84 0.42
C GLY A 79 6.08 -5.28 1.50
N LEU A 80 6.23 -6.58 1.76
CA LEU A 80 7.20 -7.09 2.73
C LEU A 80 8.63 -6.84 2.28
N VAL A 81 8.91 -7.09 1.00
CA VAL A 81 10.20 -6.74 0.39
C VAL A 81 10.48 -5.24 0.54
N ALA A 82 9.48 -4.39 0.28
CA ALA A 82 9.60 -2.94 0.43
C ALA A 82 9.94 -2.52 1.87
N GLY A 83 9.26 -3.11 2.86
CA GLY A 83 9.53 -2.87 4.27
C GLY A 83 10.94 -3.31 4.70
N VAL A 84 11.43 -4.43 4.18
CA VAL A 84 12.80 -4.89 4.42
C VAL A 84 13.82 -3.93 3.80
N ILE A 85 13.58 -3.46 2.57
CA ILE A 85 14.44 -2.45 1.92
C ILE A 85 14.44 -1.17 2.76
N GLN A 86 13.28 -0.70 3.22
CA GLN A 86 13.17 0.47 4.10
C GLN A 86 13.99 0.28 5.39
N ALA A 87 13.85 -0.87 6.05
CA ALA A 87 14.60 -1.17 7.27
C ALA A 87 16.11 -1.21 7.04
N ALA A 88 16.55 -1.78 5.91
CA ALA A 88 17.96 -1.78 5.54
C ALA A 88 18.47 -0.35 5.30
N LEU A 89 17.72 0.48 4.58
CA LEU A 89 18.07 1.88 4.33
C LEU A 89 18.08 2.71 5.62
N ALA A 90 17.21 2.41 6.59
CA ALA A 90 17.19 3.06 7.90
C ALA A 90 18.49 2.91 8.70
N THR A 91 19.32 1.89 8.41
CA THR A 91 20.62 1.71 9.05
C THR A 91 21.68 2.70 8.56
N VAL A 92 21.48 3.28 7.36
CA VAL A 92 22.44 4.16 6.70
C VAL A 92 21.90 5.58 6.49
N ILE A 93 20.58 5.76 6.51
CA ILE A 93 19.92 7.05 6.33
C ILE A 93 19.18 7.42 7.62
N PRO A 94 19.65 8.43 8.37
CA PRO A 94 19.04 8.83 9.64
C PRO A 94 17.56 9.23 9.54
N SER A 95 17.12 9.81 8.42
CA SER A 95 15.71 10.19 8.23
C SER A 95 14.75 9.00 8.17
N ALA A 96 15.25 7.80 7.84
CA ALA A 96 14.48 6.55 7.81
C ALA A 96 14.58 5.74 9.13
N ALA A 97 15.31 6.23 10.14
CA ALA A 97 15.57 5.53 11.40
C ALA A 97 14.30 5.15 12.19
N LEU A 98 13.16 5.80 11.91
CA LEU A 98 11.87 5.48 12.54
C LEU A 98 11.48 4.01 12.34
N ALA A 99 11.83 3.41 11.19
CA ALA A 99 11.55 2.00 10.93
C ALA A 99 12.30 1.03 11.88
N LEU A 100 13.45 1.45 12.42
CA LEU A 100 14.19 0.67 13.43
C LEU A 100 13.64 0.89 14.84
N ALA A 101 13.15 2.10 15.13
CA ALA A 101 12.52 2.42 16.41
C ALA A 101 11.13 1.78 16.56
N VAL A 102 10.42 1.61 15.45
CA VAL A 102 9.09 1.00 15.40
C VAL A 102 9.12 -0.19 14.41
N PRO A 103 9.59 -1.38 14.84
CA PRO A 103 9.80 -2.53 13.94
C PRO A 103 8.54 -2.98 13.20
N THR A 104 7.35 -2.69 13.74
CA THR A 104 6.07 -2.97 13.09
C THR A 104 5.90 -2.21 11.77
N MET A 105 6.61 -1.09 11.56
CA MET A 105 6.57 -0.33 10.30
C MET A 105 7.04 -1.14 9.08
N VAL A 106 7.92 -2.12 9.28
CA VAL A 106 8.35 -3.04 8.22
C VAL A 106 7.16 -3.79 7.61
N LEU A 107 6.11 -4.03 8.40
CA LEU A 107 4.91 -4.72 7.94
C LEU A 107 3.88 -3.78 7.31
N GLY A 108 3.97 -2.46 7.53
CA GLY A 108 3.06 -1.44 6.99
C GLY A 108 2.74 -1.63 5.50
N PRO A 109 3.73 -1.62 4.60
CA PRO A 109 3.48 -1.76 3.17
C PRO A 109 2.86 -3.11 2.79
N SER A 110 3.22 -4.18 3.50
CA SER A 110 2.64 -5.52 3.32
C SER A 110 1.16 -5.55 3.67
N VAL A 111 0.83 -4.99 4.84
CA VAL A 111 -0.53 -4.86 5.37
C VAL A 111 -1.37 -4.01 4.41
N SER A 112 -0.82 -2.88 3.95
CA SER A 112 -1.47 -2.04 2.94
C SER A 112 -1.74 -2.78 1.65
N GLY A 113 -0.73 -3.45 1.09
CA GLY A 113 -0.89 -4.22 -0.14
C GLY A 113 -1.94 -5.31 -0.03
N LEU A 114 -1.96 -6.03 1.10
CA LEU A 114 -2.94 -7.08 1.37
C LEU A 114 -4.37 -6.53 1.42
N PHE A 115 -4.64 -5.58 2.32
CA PHE A 115 -6.01 -5.14 2.61
C PHE A 115 -6.59 -4.25 1.52
N THR A 116 -5.74 -3.46 0.84
CA THR A 116 -6.14 -2.75 -0.37
C THR A 116 -6.50 -3.74 -1.49
N GLY A 117 -5.66 -4.75 -1.71
CA GLY A 117 -5.90 -5.79 -2.71
C GLY A 117 -7.15 -6.64 -2.42
N LEU A 118 -7.44 -6.93 -1.15
CA LEU A 118 -8.66 -7.61 -0.74
C LEU A 118 -9.91 -6.77 -1.01
N ALA A 119 -9.80 -5.44 -0.86
CA ALA A 119 -10.93 -4.54 -1.08
C ALA A 119 -11.28 -4.34 -2.56
N LEU A 120 -10.39 -4.68 -3.51
CA LEU A 120 -10.62 -4.52 -4.95
C LEU A 120 -11.80 -5.32 -5.49
N ARG A 121 -12.21 -6.39 -4.80
CA ARG A 121 -13.31 -7.26 -5.21
C ARG A 121 -14.23 -7.51 -4.03
N PRO A 122 -15.54 -7.63 -4.25
CA PRO A 122 -16.49 -7.91 -3.17
C PRO A 122 -16.26 -9.28 -2.53
N TRP A 123 -15.59 -10.19 -3.23
CA TRP A 123 -15.29 -11.53 -2.75
C TRP A 123 -13.86 -11.95 -3.14
N THR A 124 -13.18 -12.61 -2.21
CA THR A 124 -11.88 -13.27 -2.40
C THR A 124 -11.98 -14.76 -2.07
N THR A 125 -11.03 -15.56 -2.54
CA THR A 125 -10.96 -16.99 -2.19
C THR A 125 -9.71 -17.23 -1.34
N VAL A 126 -9.92 -17.70 -0.11
CA VAL A 126 -8.84 -18.09 0.81
C VAL A 126 -9.07 -19.53 1.24
N ALA A 127 -8.07 -20.40 1.03
CA ALA A 127 -8.13 -21.83 1.34
C ALA A 127 -9.40 -22.53 0.77
N GLY A 128 -9.79 -22.17 -0.46
CA GLY A 128 -10.97 -22.73 -1.14
C GLY A 128 -12.33 -22.17 -0.68
N LYS A 129 -12.37 -21.28 0.32
CA LYS A 129 -13.60 -20.63 0.79
C LYS A 129 -13.72 -19.21 0.22
N ARG A 130 -14.93 -18.85 -0.21
CA ARG A 130 -15.27 -17.50 -0.68
C ARG A 130 -15.57 -16.61 0.53
N ILE A 131 -14.82 -15.53 0.68
CA ILE A 131 -14.88 -14.61 1.82
C ILE A 131 -15.05 -13.18 1.30
N PRO A 132 -15.89 -12.34 1.92
CA PRO A 132 -16.02 -10.94 1.50
C PRO A 132 -14.73 -10.16 1.81
N GLY A 133 -14.02 -9.73 0.76
CA GLY A 133 -12.69 -9.11 0.88
C GLY A 133 -12.68 -7.84 1.74
N PRO A 134 -13.52 -6.83 1.40
CA PRO A 134 -13.68 -5.62 2.21
C PRO A 134 -14.06 -5.91 3.67
N SER A 135 -14.82 -6.97 3.97
CA SER A 135 -15.16 -7.32 5.36
C SER A 135 -13.95 -7.71 6.19
N ILE A 136 -12.96 -8.41 5.60
CA ILE A 136 -11.71 -8.72 6.31
C ILE A 136 -10.96 -7.41 6.62
N THR A 137 -10.91 -6.49 5.66
CA THR A 137 -10.32 -5.15 5.84
C THR A 137 -11.03 -4.36 6.94
N ILE A 138 -12.37 -4.41 7.00
CA ILE A 138 -13.16 -3.77 8.06
C ILE A 138 -12.79 -4.32 9.42
N ILE A 139 -12.76 -5.65 9.58
CA ILE A 139 -12.42 -6.30 10.85
C ILE A 139 -11.01 -5.88 11.29
N TYR A 140 -10.05 -5.88 10.38
CA TYR A 140 -8.69 -5.43 10.67
C TYR A 140 -8.65 -3.99 11.16
N LEU A 141 -9.28 -3.06 10.44
CA LEU A 141 -9.31 -1.65 10.80
C LEU A 141 -10.03 -1.42 12.14
N LEU A 142 -11.13 -2.13 12.41
CA LEU A 142 -11.82 -2.07 13.70
C LEU A 142 -10.92 -2.57 14.84
N LEU A 143 -10.14 -3.64 14.63
CA LEU A 143 -9.18 -4.11 15.62
C LEU A 143 -8.11 -3.05 15.89
N VAL A 144 -7.58 -2.38 14.85
CA VAL A 144 -6.62 -1.27 15.03
C VAL A 144 -7.22 -0.15 15.87
N ILE A 145 -8.46 0.25 15.57
CA ILE A 145 -9.18 1.29 16.32
C ILE A 145 -9.34 0.87 17.79
N ILE A 146 -9.86 -0.34 18.05
CA ILE A 146 -10.06 -0.83 19.42
C ILE A 146 -8.74 -0.91 20.18
N LEU A 147 -7.69 -1.43 19.54
CA LEU A 147 -6.37 -1.51 20.17
C LEU A 147 -5.79 -0.11 20.44
N TYR A 148 -6.06 0.89 19.62
CA TYR A 148 -5.65 2.27 19.89
C TYR A 148 -6.41 2.88 21.08
N GLU A 149 -7.72 2.67 21.16
CA GLU A 149 -8.60 3.28 22.17
C GLU A 149 -8.41 2.72 23.59
N ILE A 150 -7.90 1.48 23.73
CA ILE A 150 -7.63 0.87 25.04
C ILE A 150 -6.69 1.73 25.90
N PRO A 151 -5.49 2.12 25.40
CA PRO A 151 -4.58 2.97 26.17
C PRO A 151 -4.90 4.46 26.13
N GLU A 152 -5.49 4.99 25.05
CA GLU A 152 -5.57 6.44 24.79
C GLU A 152 -7.00 6.94 24.49
N TYR A 153 -7.99 6.49 25.26
CA TYR A 153 -9.41 6.84 25.09
C TYR A 153 -9.70 8.35 25.07
N GLU A 154 -8.86 9.16 25.72
CA GLU A 154 -9.01 10.62 25.74
C GLU A 154 -8.87 11.26 24.35
N ALA A 155 -8.23 10.57 23.40
CA ALA A 155 -8.00 11.00 22.03
C ALA A 155 -8.84 10.21 21.00
N TRP A 156 -10.08 9.87 21.34
CA TRP A 156 -10.97 9.02 20.52
C TRP A 156 -11.22 9.49 19.07
N TRP A 157 -10.98 10.78 18.78
CA TRP A 157 -11.10 11.33 17.42
C TRP A 157 -9.87 11.03 16.54
N PHE A 158 -8.73 10.67 17.14
CA PHE A 158 -7.52 10.33 16.42
C PHE A 158 -7.75 9.24 15.36
N PRO A 159 -8.50 8.15 15.64
CA PRO A 159 -8.75 7.14 14.63
C PRO A 159 -9.72 7.54 13.51
N ALA A 160 -10.12 8.82 13.37
CA ALA A 160 -11.06 9.28 12.34
C ALA A 160 -10.69 8.82 10.91
N VAL A 161 -9.41 8.80 10.55
CA VAL A 161 -8.97 8.32 9.22
C VAL A 161 -9.24 6.82 9.04
N TYR A 162 -9.07 6.02 10.09
CA TYR A 162 -9.42 4.59 10.07
C TYR A 162 -10.92 4.39 10.01
N PHE A 163 -11.71 5.21 10.72
CA PHE A 163 -13.17 5.20 10.59
C PHE A 163 -13.60 5.52 9.15
N ALA A 164 -12.98 6.51 8.51
CA ALA A 164 -13.24 6.80 7.10
C ALA A 164 -12.90 5.61 6.18
N ALA A 165 -11.79 4.91 6.43
CA ALA A 165 -11.44 3.69 5.71
C ALA A 165 -12.42 2.52 5.98
N VAL A 166 -12.91 2.37 7.21
CA VAL A 166 -13.96 1.39 7.57
C VAL A 166 -15.25 1.69 6.81
N ILE A 167 -15.71 2.93 6.83
CA ILE A 167 -16.91 3.37 6.10
C ILE A 167 -16.72 3.13 4.60
N THR A 168 -15.55 3.46 4.06
CA THR A 168 -15.22 3.23 2.64
C THR A 168 -15.30 1.74 2.29
N ALA A 169 -14.68 0.87 3.10
CA ALA A 169 -14.73 -0.57 2.90
C ALA A 169 -16.15 -1.14 3.05
N LEU A 170 -16.96 -0.61 3.98
CA LEU A 170 -18.38 -0.97 4.13
C LEU A 170 -19.19 -0.60 2.90
N LEU A 171 -18.98 0.61 2.36
CA LEU A 171 -19.65 1.04 1.13
C LEU A 171 -19.25 0.18 -0.06
N LEU A 172 -17.96 -0.16 -0.19
CA LEU A 172 -17.49 -1.10 -1.22
C LEU A 172 -18.15 -2.48 -1.09
N GLN A 173 -18.31 -2.99 0.13
CA GLN A 173 -18.97 -4.28 0.37
C GLN A 173 -20.48 -4.22 0.04
N VAL A 174 -21.20 -3.24 0.58
CA VAL A 174 -22.66 -3.12 0.45
C VAL A 174 -23.07 -2.85 -1.00
N LYS A 175 -22.27 -2.07 -1.73
CA LYS A 175 -22.49 -1.78 -3.15
C LYS A 175 -21.88 -2.82 -4.09
N GLU A 176 -21.24 -3.86 -3.55
CA GLU A 176 -20.54 -4.90 -4.28
C GLU A 176 -19.57 -4.35 -5.35
N VAL A 177 -18.86 -3.27 -5.01
CA VAL A 177 -17.98 -2.57 -5.95
C VAL A 177 -16.82 -3.49 -6.34
N ARG A 178 -16.61 -3.60 -7.65
CA ARG A 178 -15.46 -4.28 -8.24
C ARG A 178 -14.60 -3.23 -8.94
N PHE A 179 -13.31 -3.22 -8.61
CA PHE A 179 -12.35 -2.42 -9.35
C PHE A 179 -12.24 -2.94 -10.79
N ASP A 180 -12.46 -2.06 -11.75
CA ASP A 180 -12.36 -2.34 -13.17
C ASP A 180 -11.25 -1.50 -13.80
N PRO A 181 -10.05 -2.07 -14.01
CA PRO A 181 -8.94 -1.36 -14.64
C PRO A 181 -9.15 -1.12 -16.15
N SER A 182 -10.14 -1.78 -16.76
CA SER A 182 -10.50 -1.63 -18.18
C SER A 182 -11.54 -0.55 -18.44
N ALA A 183 -12.12 0.04 -17.39
CA ALA A 183 -13.10 1.10 -17.51
C ALA A 183 -12.57 2.28 -18.36
N GLU A 184 -13.45 2.91 -19.13
CA GLU A 184 -13.08 4.02 -20.01
C GLU A 184 -13.23 5.40 -19.32
N GLY A 185 -12.39 6.35 -19.75
CA GLY A 185 -12.47 7.76 -19.35
C GLY A 185 -12.09 8.03 -17.88
N TRP A 186 -12.59 9.15 -17.34
CA TRP A 186 -12.25 9.64 -15.99
C TRP A 186 -12.72 8.72 -14.85
N LYS A 187 -13.76 7.91 -15.10
CA LYS A 187 -14.33 6.99 -14.11
C LYS A 187 -13.31 5.93 -13.67
N LYS A 188 -12.43 5.47 -14.57
CA LYS A 188 -11.34 4.53 -14.25
C LYS A 188 -10.46 5.05 -13.12
N TYR A 189 -10.08 6.32 -13.19
CA TYR A 189 -9.17 6.94 -12.24
C TYR A 189 -9.85 7.26 -10.91
N LEU A 190 -11.13 7.63 -10.91
CA LEU A 190 -11.85 7.87 -9.65
C LEU A 190 -12.10 6.61 -8.83
N GLN A 191 -12.18 5.44 -9.46
CA GLN A 191 -12.29 4.18 -8.73
C GLN A 191 -11.10 3.92 -7.80
N VAL A 192 -9.94 4.54 -8.06
CA VAL A 192 -8.70 4.39 -7.27
C VAL A 192 -8.82 5.00 -5.88
N VAL A 193 -9.57 6.10 -5.74
CA VAL A 193 -9.69 6.89 -4.49
C VAL A 193 -10.11 6.07 -3.27
N PRO A 194 -11.20 5.27 -3.29
CA PRO A 194 -11.56 4.47 -2.13
C PRO A 194 -10.46 3.48 -1.72
N PHE A 195 -9.70 2.95 -2.68
CA PHE A 195 -8.61 2.02 -2.40
C PHE A 195 -7.38 2.71 -1.82
N THR A 196 -7.10 3.97 -2.21
CA THR A 196 -6.00 4.72 -1.59
C THR A 196 -6.33 5.18 -0.18
N ILE A 197 -7.59 5.48 0.14
CA ILE A 197 -8.05 5.71 1.51
C ILE A 197 -7.77 4.48 2.38
N ILE A 198 -8.17 3.30 1.92
CA ILE A 198 -7.94 2.04 2.63
C ILE A 198 -6.43 1.79 2.78
N GLY A 199 -5.68 1.84 1.68
CA GLY A 199 -4.24 1.54 1.68
C GLY A 199 -3.44 2.43 2.60
N THR A 200 -3.62 3.75 2.49
CA THR A 200 -2.88 4.71 3.34
C THR A 200 -3.21 4.55 4.83
N ALA A 201 -4.48 4.27 5.17
CA ALA A 201 -4.86 3.97 6.55
C ALA A 201 -4.21 2.67 7.03
N THR A 202 -4.25 1.60 6.23
CA THR A 202 -3.67 0.31 6.61
C THR A 202 -2.15 0.30 6.69
N ASP A 203 -1.43 1.04 5.83
CA ASP A 203 0.03 1.23 5.93
C ASP A 203 0.41 1.83 7.29
N PHE A 204 -0.33 2.88 7.66
CA PHE A 204 -0.04 3.66 8.85
C PHE A 204 -0.51 3.00 10.16
N SER A 205 -1.44 2.04 10.07
CA SER A 205 -1.96 1.33 11.24
C SER A 205 -0.84 0.69 12.08
N MET A 206 0.17 0.13 11.43
CA MET A 206 1.29 -0.52 12.11
C MET A 206 2.20 0.47 12.83
N MET A 207 2.34 1.69 12.29
CA MET A 207 3.06 2.77 12.96
C MET A 207 2.26 3.33 14.13
N THR A 208 0.93 3.48 13.99
CA THR A 208 0.06 3.97 15.08
C THR A 208 0.07 3.02 16.27
N LEU A 209 -0.12 1.72 16.03
CA LEU A 209 -0.03 0.71 17.08
C LEU A 209 1.36 0.71 17.73
N GLY A 210 2.42 0.79 16.92
CA GLY A 210 3.78 0.87 17.45
C GLY A 210 4.01 2.12 18.30
N ALA A 211 3.58 3.30 17.85
CA ALA A 211 3.79 4.56 18.54
C ALA A 211 3.06 4.62 19.89
N VAL A 212 1.79 4.21 19.93
CA VAL A 212 0.99 4.24 21.16
C VAL A 212 1.54 3.27 22.20
N TYR A 213 1.84 2.04 21.79
CA TYR A 213 2.26 1.01 22.75
C TYR A 213 3.75 1.05 23.11
N LEU A 214 4.62 1.57 22.23
CA LEU A 214 6.07 1.57 22.48
C LEU A 214 6.60 2.93 22.95
N MET A 215 6.02 4.06 22.51
CA MET A 215 6.57 5.39 22.81
C MET A 215 5.83 6.11 23.95
N GLY A 216 4.67 5.63 24.40
CA GLY A 216 3.95 6.17 25.55
C GLY A 216 3.70 7.68 25.47
N ILE A 217 3.42 8.20 24.27
CA ILE A 217 3.20 9.63 24.03
C ILE A 217 1.87 10.01 24.68
N PRO A 218 1.80 11.02 25.58
CA PRO A 218 0.56 11.39 26.22
C PRO A 218 -0.54 11.77 25.22
N ALA A 219 -1.77 11.25 25.42
CA ALA A 219 -2.97 11.56 24.63
C ALA A 219 -3.11 13.03 24.24
N PRO A 220 -2.93 14.02 25.15
CA PRO A 220 -3.11 15.42 24.79
C PRO A 220 -2.10 15.91 23.73
N VAL A 221 -0.85 15.47 23.81
CA VAL A 221 0.19 15.85 22.84
C VAL A 221 -0.09 15.18 21.50
N PHE A 222 -0.42 13.90 21.54
CA PHE A 222 -0.68 13.12 20.34
C PHE A 222 -1.96 13.58 19.60
N GLY A 223 -3.05 13.79 20.34
CA GLY A 223 -4.37 14.12 19.83
C GLY A 223 -4.57 15.59 19.41
N PHE A 224 -3.90 16.55 20.05
CA PHE A 224 -4.08 17.98 19.75
C PHE A 224 -2.93 18.63 19.01
N VAL A 225 -1.69 18.15 19.18
CA VAL A 225 -0.52 18.74 18.51
C VAL A 225 -0.16 17.93 17.27
N ILE A 226 -0.01 16.62 17.39
CA ILE A 226 0.51 15.77 16.32
C ILE A 226 -0.57 15.44 15.27
N PHE A 227 -1.78 15.11 15.73
CA PHE A 227 -2.87 14.64 14.86
C PHE A 227 -3.30 15.60 13.74
N PRO A 228 -3.47 16.92 13.94
CA PRO A 228 -3.90 17.82 12.87
C PRO A 228 -2.93 17.86 11.68
N PHE A 229 -1.61 17.88 11.95
CA PHE A 229 -0.60 17.81 10.90
C PHE A 229 -0.64 16.47 10.18
N MET A 230 -0.71 15.38 10.95
CA MET A 230 -0.83 14.03 10.39
C MET A 230 -2.09 13.87 9.54
N LEU A 231 -3.23 14.44 9.93
CA LEU A 231 -4.47 14.38 9.14
C LEU A 231 -4.28 15.07 7.78
N GLY A 232 -3.66 16.24 7.75
CA GLY A 232 -3.33 16.94 6.51
C GLY A 232 -2.42 16.11 5.60
N GLU A 233 -1.39 15.49 6.17
CA GLU A 233 -0.48 14.60 5.45
C GLU A 233 -1.18 13.36 4.90
N ARG A 234 -2.15 12.79 5.63
CA ARG A 234 -2.92 11.62 5.19
C ARG A 234 -3.82 11.99 4.02
N ILE A 235 -4.49 13.15 4.08
CA ILE A 235 -5.30 13.64 2.95
C ILE A 235 -4.41 13.85 1.72
N ALA A 236 -3.26 14.50 1.89
CA ALA A 236 -2.29 14.68 0.80
C ALA A 236 -1.80 13.35 0.24
N ALA A 237 -1.45 12.39 1.11
CA ALA A 237 -1.02 11.06 0.71
C ALA A 237 -2.09 10.30 -0.07
N ILE A 238 -3.36 10.37 0.34
CA ILE A 238 -4.49 9.75 -0.38
C ILE A 238 -4.61 10.30 -1.79
N VAL A 239 -4.55 11.63 -1.94
CA VAL A 239 -4.65 12.31 -3.24
C VAL A 239 -3.45 11.99 -4.12
N VAL A 240 -2.23 12.12 -3.59
CA VAL A 240 -1.00 11.83 -4.34
C VAL A 240 -0.95 10.34 -4.73
N SER A 241 -1.31 9.42 -3.83
CA SER A 241 -1.42 7.99 -4.16
C SER A 241 -2.38 7.75 -5.32
N ALA A 242 -3.54 8.42 -5.31
CA ALA A 242 -4.54 8.26 -6.35
C ALA A 242 -4.02 8.76 -7.71
N ILE A 243 -3.28 9.86 -7.71
CA ILE A 243 -2.61 10.40 -8.91
C ILE A 243 -1.56 9.41 -9.41
N ILE A 244 -0.64 8.94 -8.55
CA ILE A 244 0.43 8.02 -8.96
C ILE A 244 -0.16 6.68 -9.47
N ALA A 245 -1.15 6.12 -8.77
CA ALA A 245 -1.83 4.91 -9.21
C ALA A 245 -2.54 5.12 -10.56
N SER A 246 -3.17 6.28 -10.78
CA SER A 246 -3.79 6.62 -12.07
C SER A 246 -2.76 6.71 -13.19
N VAL A 247 -1.61 7.34 -12.94
CA VAL A 247 -0.49 7.42 -13.89
C VAL A 247 0.05 6.03 -14.20
N ALA A 248 0.24 5.17 -13.19
CA ALA A 248 0.69 3.80 -13.38
C ALA A 248 -0.31 2.97 -14.23
N LEU A 249 -1.61 3.10 -13.96
CA LEU A 249 -2.66 2.43 -14.74
C LEU A 249 -2.74 2.90 -16.19
N ALA A 250 -2.35 4.15 -16.46
CA ALA A 250 -2.28 4.71 -17.81
C ALA A 250 -1.00 4.26 -18.54
N ALA A 251 0.16 4.37 -17.88
CA ALA A 251 1.47 4.04 -18.45
C ALA A 251 1.62 2.53 -18.75
N PHE A 252 0.99 1.68 -17.93
CA PHE A 252 1.04 0.23 -18.04
C PHE A 252 -0.30 -0.37 -18.42
N SER A 253 -1.05 0.30 -19.31
CA SER A 253 -2.40 -0.13 -19.68
C SER A 253 -2.45 -1.55 -20.25
N ASP A 254 -1.44 -1.95 -21.03
CA ASP A 254 -1.27 -3.29 -21.61
C ASP A 254 -1.31 -4.42 -20.59
N LEU A 255 -0.80 -4.18 -19.38
CA LEU A 255 -0.79 -5.16 -18.29
C LEU A 255 -2.17 -5.43 -17.70
N TRP A 256 -3.10 -4.48 -17.82
CA TRP A 256 -4.36 -4.50 -17.09
C TRP A 256 -5.58 -4.66 -17.99
N THR A 257 -5.46 -4.32 -19.28
CA THR A 257 -6.52 -4.50 -20.28
C THR A 257 -6.35 -5.77 -21.11
N GLY A 258 -5.16 -6.40 -21.09
CA GLY A 258 -4.82 -7.57 -21.92
C GLY A 258 -5.20 -8.95 -21.37
N THR A 259 -6.09 -9.06 -20.37
CA THR A 259 -6.52 -10.37 -19.80
C THR A 259 -7.92 -10.79 -20.23
N THR A 260 -8.33 -10.40 -21.44
CA THR A 260 -9.49 -10.98 -22.14
C THR A 260 -9.00 -11.80 -23.33
N GLU A 261 -8.53 -13.00 -23.04
CA GLU A 261 -8.73 -14.19 -23.89
C GLU A 261 -9.23 -15.33 -23.02
#